data_AF-A0A161WBU3-F1
#
_entry.id   AF-A0A161WBU3-F1
#
_cell.length_a   1.000
_cell.length_b   1.000
_cell.length_c   1.000
_cell.angle_alpha   90.00
_cell.angle_beta   90.00
_cell.angle_gamma   90.00
#
_symmetry.space_group_name_H-M   'P 1'
#
loop_
_entity.id
_entity.type
_entity.pdbx_description
1 polymer ?
#
loop_
_entity_poly.entity_id
_entity_poly.type
_entity_poly.pdbx_seq_one_letter_code
_entity_poly.pdbx_strand_id
1 'polypeptide(L)'
;MDRHPYVNRYKHGVDSPSWLNVYGARCEDCVMSTSQPRKADAGRSKDRETIDSSRATSDRTFNLRFREGDTEFMIQQPETRPISQEQLVAEVKGIYAGLVTVESKCMEADNAQGSTKDTSPKLNNEQWQALIALHRTLLYEHHDFFLASQHPSASPGLRRLASKYAMPAWMWRHGIHSFLELLRHRLPTSLEHMLTFIYLAYSMMAVLYETVPTFEDTWIECLGDLGRYR
;
A
#
# COMPACT_ATOMS: atom_id res chain seq x y z
N MET A 1 22.51 4.61 12.15
CA MET A 1 21.98 5.18 10.88
C MET A 1 21.33 4.02 10.17
N ASP A 2 20.14 3.68 10.67
CA ASP A 2 19.60 2.34 10.66
C ASP A 2 18.69 2.12 9.46
N ARG A 3 18.90 0.96 8.84
CA ARG A 3 18.18 0.44 7.69
C ARG A 3 16.72 0.21 8.09
N HIS A 4 15.78 0.82 7.36
CA HIS A 4 14.39 0.39 7.36
C HIS A 4 14.25 -0.85 6.48
N PRO A 5 13.86 -2.02 7.03
CA PRO A 5 13.43 -3.14 6.20
C PRO A 5 12.02 -2.83 5.70
N TYR A 6 11.90 -2.38 4.45
CA TYR A 6 10.65 -2.49 3.71
C TYR A 6 10.32 -3.98 3.56
N VAL A 7 9.05 -4.33 3.77
CA VAL A 7 8.46 -5.69 3.75
C VAL A 7 8.29 -6.28 5.15
N ASN A 8 7.25 -5.81 5.84
CA ASN A 8 6.42 -6.72 6.60
C ASN A 8 4.95 -6.48 6.21
N ARG A 9 4.45 -7.40 5.40
CA ARG A 9 3.05 -7.47 4.97
C ARG A 9 2.19 -7.63 6.22
N TYR A 10 1.42 -6.60 6.60
CA TYR A 10 0.36 -6.73 7.61
C TYR A 10 -0.68 -7.74 7.11
N LYS A 11 -0.47 -9.01 7.41
CA LYS A 11 -1.51 -10.03 7.48
C LYS A 11 -1.58 -10.52 8.91
N HIS A 12 -2.47 -9.95 9.71
CA HIS A 12 -3.13 -10.67 10.80
C HIS A 12 -4.48 -10.04 11.12
N GLY A 13 -5.54 -10.83 10.90
CA GLY A 13 -6.72 -10.95 11.75
C GLY A 13 -7.42 -9.66 12.17
N VAL A 14 -8.24 -9.10 11.28
CA VAL A 14 -9.50 -8.48 11.67
C VAL A 14 -10.54 -9.03 10.72
N ASP A 15 -11.59 -9.65 11.25
CA ASP A 15 -12.68 -10.24 10.48
C ASP A 15 -13.20 -9.24 9.44
N SER A 16 -12.88 -9.50 8.17
CA SER A 16 -13.45 -8.76 7.04
C SER A 16 -14.94 -9.06 6.95
N PRO A 17 -15.82 -8.05 7.04
CA PRO A 17 -17.24 -8.25 6.70
C PRO A 17 -17.35 -8.78 5.27
N SER A 18 -18.25 -9.74 5.05
CA SER A 18 -18.31 -10.60 3.86
C SER A 18 -18.65 -9.90 2.52
N TRP A 19 -18.54 -8.57 2.44
CA TRP A 19 -18.82 -7.77 1.24
C TRP A 19 -17.56 -7.40 0.44
N LEU A 20 -16.37 -7.86 0.87
CA LEU A 20 -15.09 -7.59 0.21
C LEU A 20 -14.80 -8.41 -1.06
N ASN A 21 -15.78 -9.16 -1.59
CA ASN A 21 -15.62 -9.92 -2.83
C ASN A 21 -16.26 -9.21 -4.02
N VAL A 22 -15.47 -8.45 -4.78
CA VAL A 22 -15.75 -8.21 -6.21
C VAL A 22 -14.43 -8.26 -6.99
N TYR A 23 -14.42 -9.19 -7.94
CA TYR A 23 -13.35 -9.47 -8.89
C TYR A 23 -13.16 -8.34 -9.92
N GLY A 24 -11.89 -8.08 -10.25
CA GLY A 24 -11.45 -7.85 -11.63
C GLY A 24 -11.81 -6.52 -12.30
N ALA A 25 -10.94 -5.51 -12.15
CA ALA A 25 -10.80 -4.43 -13.13
C ALA A 25 -9.43 -4.56 -13.81
N ARG A 26 -9.45 -5.08 -15.04
CA ARG A 26 -8.28 -5.20 -15.93
C ARG A 26 -8.09 -3.85 -16.62
N CYS A 27 -7.01 -3.15 -16.30
CA CYS A 27 -6.65 -1.91 -16.99
C CYS A 27 -5.70 -2.26 -18.16
N GLU A 28 -6.20 -2.16 -19.39
CA GLU A 28 -5.50 -2.61 -20.62
C GLU A 28 -4.42 -1.64 -21.14
N ASP A 29 -4.20 -0.49 -20.50
CA ASP A 29 -3.31 0.55 -21.06
C ASP A 29 -1.86 0.52 -20.58
N CYS A 30 -1.37 -0.61 -20.05
CA CYS A 30 0.05 -0.76 -19.72
C CYS A 30 0.83 -1.54 -20.80
N VAL A 31 0.72 -1.10 -22.05
CA VAL A 31 1.70 -1.47 -23.10
C VAL A 31 2.94 -0.60 -22.89
N MET A 32 3.84 -1.07 -22.02
CA MET A 32 5.21 -0.55 -21.99
C MET A 32 5.98 -1.21 -23.14
N SER A 33 6.30 -0.39 -24.14
CA SER A 33 7.09 -0.74 -25.31
C SER A 33 8.38 -1.48 -24.95
N THR A 34 8.52 -2.73 -25.37
CA THR A 34 9.81 -3.40 -25.50
C THR A 34 9.97 -3.89 -26.95
N SER A 35 10.93 -3.28 -27.62
CA SER A 35 11.43 -3.60 -28.95
C SER A 35 11.94 -5.05 -29.04
N GLN A 36 11.48 -5.80 -30.04
CA GLN A 36 12.06 -7.09 -30.46
C GLN A 36 13.51 -6.94 -30.94
N PRO A 37 14.29 -8.03 -30.84
CA PRO A 37 14.98 -8.50 -32.05
C PRO A 37 14.85 -10.02 -32.30
N ARG A 38 15.30 -10.37 -33.51
CA ARG A 38 15.00 -11.55 -34.35
C ARG A 38 15.59 -12.88 -33.89
N LYS A 39 14.98 -13.97 -34.41
CA LYS A 39 15.34 -15.39 -34.29
C LYS A 39 16.72 -15.75 -34.87
N ALA A 40 17.37 -16.75 -34.27
CA ALA A 40 18.20 -17.75 -34.95
C ALA A 40 18.12 -19.09 -34.18
N ASP A 41 18.29 -20.19 -34.90
CA ASP A 41 17.85 -21.56 -34.63
C ASP A 41 19.04 -22.52 -34.31
N ALA A 42 18.67 -23.73 -33.85
CA ALA A 42 19.39 -25.02 -33.89
C ALA A 42 20.36 -25.44 -32.76
N GLY A 43 20.18 -26.69 -32.27
CA GLY A 43 21.32 -27.54 -31.90
C GLY A 43 21.21 -28.46 -30.67
N ARG A 44 20.54 -29.61 -30.84
CA ARG A 44 20.51 -30.84 -30.03
C ARG A 44 21.90 -31.42 -29.64
N SER A 45 22.08 -31.97 -28.41
CA SER A 45 22.29 -33.42 -28.12
C SER A 45 22.83 -33.71 -26.70
N LYS A 46 22.52 -34.94 -26.26
CA LYS A 46 22.82 -35.74 -25.05
C LYS A 46 24.25 -35.63 -24.49
N ASP A 47 24.39 -35.86 -23.18
CA ASP A 47 25.06 -37.07 -22.68
C ASP A 47 24.68 -37.44 -21.24
N ARG A 48 24.80 -38.73 -20.99
CA ARG A 48 24.31 -39.57 -19.90
C ARG A 48 25.56 -40.17 -19.27
N GLU A 49 25.75 -40.07 -17.95
CA GLU A 49 26.50 -41.10 -17.23
C GLU A 49 26.19 -41.11 -15.73
N THR A 50 25.95 -42.33 -15.27
CA THR A 50 25.61 -42.85 -13.94
C THR A 50 26.86 -43.44 -13.29
N ILE A 51 26.97 -43.42 -11.96
CA ILE A 51 27.61 -44.38 -11.03
C ILE A 51 27.29 -43.82 -9.62
N ASP A 52 26.39 -44.37 -8.79
CA ASP A 52 26.32 -45.63 -8.03
C ASP A 52 26.83 -45.54 -6.57
N SER A 53 25.99 -46.09 -5.68
CA SER A 53 26.21 -46.62 -4.33
C SER A 53 26.83 -45.70 -3.26
N SER A 54 26.21 -45.49 -2.09
CA SER A 54 25.99 -46.55 -1.11
C SER A 54 25.06 -46.12 0.04
N ARG A 55 24.36 -47.11 0.56
CA ARG A 55 23.37 -47.17 1.64
C ARG A 55 24.00 -46.98 3.04
N ALA A 56 23.39 -46.15 3.89
CA ALA A 56 23.44 -46.32 5.35
C ALA A 56 22.22 -45.68 6.04
N THR A 57 21.42 -46.55 6.64
CA THR A 57 20.30 -46.29 7.54
C THR A 57 20.78 -45.80 8.90
N SER A 58 20.10 -44.81 9.51
CA SER A 58 20.08 -44.65 10.97
C SER A 58 18.99 -43.67 11.39
N ASP A 59 17.80 -44.20 11.67
CA ASP A 59 16.85 -43.61 12.61
C ASP A 59 17.53 -43.27 13.92
N ARG A 60 17.50 -41.99 14.35
CA ARG A 60 17.61 -41.62 15.76
C ARG A 60 16.73 -40.41 16.07
N THR A 61 15.48 -40.73 16.38
CA THR A 61 14.76 -40.31 17.59
C THR A 61 15.10 -38.91 18.11
N PHE A 62 14.17 -37.99 17.86
CA PHE A 62 14.01 -36.70 18.52
C PHE A 62 14.01 -36.89 20.05
N ASN A 63 15.17 -36.72 20.69
CA ASN A 63 15.27 -36.60 22.14
C ASN A 63 15.40 -35.11 22.48
N LEU A 64 14.26 -34.46 22.71
CA LEU A 64 14.20 -33.20 23.44
C LEU A 64 14.65 -33.46 24.88
N ARG A 65 15.94 -33.21 25.15
CA ARG A 65 16.38 -32.92 26.52
C ARG A 65 16.50 -31.40 26.62
N PHE A 66 15.46 -30.77 27.15
CA PHE A 66 15.54 -29.41 27.65
C PHE A 66 16.62 -29.36 28.73
N ARG A 67 17.70 -28.62 28.45
CA ARG A 67 18.65 -28.17 29.47
C ARG A 67 18.67 -26.66 29.42
N GLU A 68 18.10 -26.09 30.47
CA GLU A 68 18.08 -24.68 30.82
C GLU A 68 19.53 -24.16 30.84
N GLY A 69 19.78 -23.14 30.04
CA GLY A 69 21.09 -22.54 29.84
C GLY A 69 20.98 -21.44 28.80
N ASP A 70 20.85 -20.20 29.28
CA ASP A 70 20.74 -18.96 28.51
C ASP A 70 21.73 -18.94 27.33
N THR A 71 21.22 -19.29 26.16
CA THR A 71 21.84 -18.99 24.88
C THR A 71 20.85 -18.11 24.16
N GLU A 72 21.11 -16.81 24.22
CA GLU A 72 20.45 -15.79 23.44
C GLU A 72 20.54 -16.21 21.97
N PHE A 73 19.43 -16.79 21.46
CA PHE A 73 19.36 -17.33 20.11
C PHE A 73 19.37 -16.13 19.17
N MET A 74 20.53 -15.75 18.65
CA MET A 74 20.64 -14.75 17.59
C MET A 74 19.89 -15.30 16.36
N ILE A 75 18.65 -14.83 16.17
CA ILE A 75 17.85 -15.16 15.00
C ILE A 75 18.60 -14.58 13.80
N GLN A 76 19.10 -15.44 12.91
CA GLN A 76 19.71 -15.02 11.66
C GLN A 76 18.74 -14.10 10.92
N GLN A 77 19.25 -12.94 10.48
CA GLN A 77 18.49 -12.05 9.62
C GLN A 77 18.01 -12.86 8.40
N PRO A 78 16.70 -12.85 8.08
CA PRO A 78 16.20 -13.49 6.87
C PRO A 78 16.99 -12.95 5.67
N GLU A 79 17.43 -13.82 4.77
CA GLU A 79 18.06 -13.38 3.53
C GLU A 79 17.10 -12.47 2.76
N THR A 80 17.33 -11.16 2.82
CA THR A 80 16.57 -10.18 2.05
C THR A 80 17.17 -10.13 0.65
N ARG A 81 16.69 -11.02 -0.23
CA ARG A 81 17.02 -10.90 -1.66
C ARG A 81 16.55 -9.51 -2.14
N PRO A 82 17.43 -8.73 -2.80
CA PRO A 82 17.03 -7.41 -3.31
C PRO A 82 15.87 -7.56 -4.31
N ILE A 83 14.87 -6.69 -4.21
CA ILE A 83 13.70 -6.69 -5.10
C ILE A 83 14.13 -6.50 -6.55
N SER A 84 13.65 -7.36 -7.45
CA SER A 84 13.90 -7.21 -8.89
C SER A 84 13.08 -6.06 -9.46
N GLN A 85 13.51 -5.51 -10.59
CA GLN A 85 12.79 -4.42 -11.24
C GLN A 85 11.39 -4.87 -11.70
N GLU A 86 11.25 -6.10 -12.20
CA GLU A 86 9.98 -6.69 -12.61
C GLU A 86 9.03 -6.86 -11.42
N GLN A 87 9.55 -7.31 -10.28
CA GLN A 87 8.78 -7.43 -9.04
C GLN A 87 8.30 -6.06 -8.56
N LEU A 88 9.17 -5.04 -8.58
CA LEU A 88 8.79 -3.68 -8.22
C LEU A 88 7.71 -3.11 -9.14
N VAL A 89 7.81 -3.36 -10.46
CA VAL A 89 6.77 -2.95 -11.42
C VAL A 89 5.45 -3.65 -11.13
N ALA A 90 5.47 -4.95 -10.83
CA ALA A 90 4.28 -5.69 -10.44
C ALA A 90 3.66 -5.14 -9.15
N GLU A 91 4.49 -4.80 -8.16
CA GLU A 91 4.06 -4.22 -6.89
C GLU A 91 3.39 -2.85 -7.09
N VAL A 92 4.03 -1.92 -7.81
CA VAL A 92 3.44 -0.60 -8.09
C VAL A 92 2.11 -0.71 -8.84
N LYS A 93 1.99 -1.67 -9.77
CA LYS A 93 0.71 -1.95 -10.45
C LYS A 93 -0.35 -2.46 -9.48
N GLY A 94 0.03 -3.35 -8.55
CA GLY A 94 -0.85 -3.86 -7.51
C GLY A 94 -1.36 -2.75 -6.59
N ILE A 95 -0.45 -1.91 -6.09
CA ILE A 95 -0.78 -0.74 -5.26
C ILE A 95 -1.71 0.21 -6.01
N TYR A 96 -1.39 0.55 -7.27
CA TYR A 96 -2.26 1.44 -8.06
C TYR A 96 -3.67 0.87 -8.24
N ALA A 97 -3.80 -0.43 -8.48
CA ALA A 97 -5.12 -1.08 -8.58
C ALA A 97 -5.87 -1.06 -7.24
N GLY A 98 -5.16 -1.28 -6.12
CA GLY A 98 -5.70 -1.16 -4.76
C GLY A 98 -6.20 0.26 -4.47
N LEU A 99 -5.36 1.26 -4.73
CA LEU A 99 -5.65 2.68 -4.59
C LEU A 99 -6.93 3.07 -5.32
N VAL A 100 -7.04 2.77 -6.62
CA VAL A 100 -8.23 3.09 -7.42
C VAL A 100 -9.48 2.37 -6.88
N THR A 101 -9.33 1.14 -6.39
CA THR A 101 -10.44 0.39 -5.80
C THR A 101 -10.93 1.01 -4.50
N VAL A 102 -10.01 1.38 -3.61
CA VAL A 102 -10.34 2.01 -2.33
C VAL A 102 -10.94 3.39 -2.56
N GLU A 103 -10.40 4.15 -3.52
CA GLU A 103 -10.95 5.44 -3.91
C GLU A 103 -12.41 5.36 -4.36
N SER A 104 -12.74 4.42 -5.26
CA SER A 104 -14.13 4.27 -5.72
C SER A 104 -15.07 4.08 -4.53
N LYS A 105 -14.65 3.28 -3.54
CA LYS A 105 -15.41 3.06 -2.31
C LYS A 105 -15.54 4.32 -1.47
N CYS A 106 -14.47 5.12 -1.34
CA CYS A 106 -14.54 6.41 -0.64
C CYS A 106 -15.58 7.32 -1.32
N MET A 107 -15.50 7.48 -2.64
CA MET A 107 -16.41 8.34 -3.40
C MET A 107 -17.87 7.88 -3.29
N GLU A 108 -18.13 6.58 -3.43
CA GLU A 108 -19.46 6.01 -3.28
C GLU A 108 -20.03 6.23 -1.87
N ALA A 109 -19.22 5.99 -0.84
CA ALA A 109 -19.61 6.20 0.55
C ALA A 109 -19.87 7.68 0.85
N ASP A 110 -18.97 8.58 0.43
CA ASP A 110 -19.11 10.03 0.60
C ASP A 110 -20.38 10.56 -0.09
N ASN A 111 -20.64 10.13 -1.33
CA ASN A 111 -21.82 10.54 -2.09
C ASN A 111 -23.13 10.02 -1.45
N ALA A 112 -23.12 8.80 -0.93
CA ALA A 112 -24.26 8.25 -0.20
C ALA A 112 -24.57 9.06 1.06
N GLN A 113 -23.54 9.62 1.72
CA GLN A 113 -23.73 10.47 2.91
C GLN A 113 -23.98 11.94 2.58
N GLY A 114 -23.53 12.44 1.43
CA GLY A 114 -23.74 13.83 1.00
C GLY A 114 -25.15 14.09 0.46
N SER A 115 -25.80 13.07 -0.13
CA SER A 115 -27.15 13.16 -0.70
C SER A 115 -28.28 13.04 0.32
N THR A 116 -28.01 12.50 1.50
CA THR A 116 -28.99 12.28 2.58
C THR A 116 -29.19 13.52 3.45
N LYS A 117 -29.42 14.69 2.84
CA LYS A 117 -29.47 15.95 3.59
C LYS A 117 -30.63 16.04 4.60
N ASP A 118 -31.78 15.40 4.35
CA ASP A 118 -32.98 15.63 5.18
C ASP A 118 -33.83 14.38 5.54
N THR A 119 -33.45 13.18 5.11
CA THR A 119 -34.36 11.99 5.21
C THR A 119 -33.76 10.74 5.84
N SER A 120 -32.45 10.68 6.07
CA SER A 120 -31.81 9.51 6.71
C SER A 120 -31.51 9.76 8.18
N PRO A 121 -31.43 8.70 9.02
CA PRO A 121 -30.93 8.83 10.38
C PRO A 121 -29.52 9.42 10.36
N LYS A 122 -29.26 10.24 11.37
CA LYS A 122 -27.95 10.80 11.69
C LYS A 122 -26.91 9.67 11.72
N LEU A 123 -25.77 9.85 11.04
CA LEU A 123 -24.68 8.89 11.10
C LEU A 123 -24.27 8.62 12.56
N ASN A 124 -24.21 7.35 12.92
CA ASN A 124 -23.75 6.95 14.25
C ASN A 124 -22.20 6.98 14.31
N ASN A 125 -21.65 6.81 15.52
CA ASN A 125 -20.20 6.87 15.72
C ASN A 125 -19.45 5.76 14.98
N GLU A 126 -20.01 4.55 14.92
CA GLU A 126 -19.37 3.41 14.23
C GLU A 126 -19.26 3.67 12.72
N GLN A 127 -20.28 4.28 12.12
CA GLN A 127 -20.29 4.65 10.70
C GLN A 127 -19.26 5.76 10.42
N TRP A 128 -19.15 6.77 11.29
CA TRP A 128 -18.10 7.78 11.15
C TRP A 128 -16.70 7.18 11.26
N GLN A 129 -16.48 6.28 12.23
CA GLN A 129 -15.22 5.57 12.37
C GLN A 129 -14.91 4.70 11.14
N ALA A 130 -15.91 4.05 10.56
CA ALA A 130 -15.74 3.26 9.33
C ALA A 130 -15.34 4.15 8.14
N LEU A 131 -15.95 5.33 7.99
CA LEU A 131 -15.56 6.30 6.95
C LEU A 131 -14.13 6.80 7.17
N ILE A 132 -13.77 7.17 8.40
CA ILE A 132 -12.39 7.58 8.73
C ILE A 132 -11.40 6.45 8.41
N ALA A 133 -11.73 5.20 8.77
CA ALA A 133 -10.88 4.05 8.50
C ALA A 133 -10.72 3.78 6.99
N LEU A 134 -11.78 4.01 6.21
CA LEU A 134 -11.74 3.90 4.75
C LEU A 134 -10.82 4.98 4.14
N HIS A 135 -10.99 6.25 4.51
CA HIS A 135 -10.12 7.33 4.05
C HIS A 135 -8.66 7.15 4.51
N ARG A 136 -8.45 6.66 5.74
CA ARG A 136 -7.11 6.27 6.22
C ARG A 136 -6.45 5.26 5.29
N THR A 137 -7.21 4.25 4.84
CA THR A 137 -6.70 3.21 3.94
C THR A 137 -6.31 3.83 2.60
N LEU A 138 -7.13 4.74 2.05
CA LEU A 138 -6.80 5.45 0.82
C LEU A 138 -5.48 6.25 0.94
N LEU A 139 -5.28 6.96 2.05
CA LEU A 139 -4.04 7.70 2.29
C LEU A 139 -2.82 6.79 2.40
N TYR A 140 -2.96 5.61 3.01
CA TYR A 140 -1.88 4.62 3.07
C TYR A 140 -1.54 4.02 1.71
N GLU A 141 -2.54 3.72 0.87
CA GLU A 141 -2.30 3.26 -0.51
C GLU A 141 -1.55 4.32 -1.34
N HIS A 142 -1.90 5.60 -1.18
CA HIS A 142 -1.15 6.70 -1.81
C HIS A 142 0.29 6.75 -1.31
N HIS A 143 0.52 6.66 0.01
CA HIS A 143 1.84 6.65 0.59
C HIS A 143 2.70 5.49 0.09
N ASP A 144 2.15 4.28 0.05
CA ASP A 144 2.83 3.10 -0.47
C ASP A 144 3.14 3.25 -1.96
N PHE A 145 2.23 3.86 -2.73
CA PHE A 145 2.48 4.17 -4.14
C PHE A 145 3.67 5.12 -4.30
N PHE A 146 3.74 6.20 -3.50
CA PHE A 146 4.86 7.12 -3.57
C PHE A 146 6.17 6.42 -3.25
N LEU A 147 6.25 5.65 -2.15
CA LEU A 147 7.49 4.99 -1.74
C LEU A 147 7.92 3.89 -2.69
N ALA A 148 6.98 3.11 -3.23
CA ALA A 148 7.28 2.12 -4.25
C ALA A 148 7.75 2.78 -5.56
N SER A 149 7.14 3.90 -5.98
CA SER A 149 7.55 4.63 -7.18
C SER A 149 8.93 5.28 -7.05
N GLN A 150 9.32 5.71 -5.84
CA GLN A 150 10.61 6.35 -5.56
C GLN A 150 11.71 5.39 -5.09
N HIS A 151 11.39 4.09 -4.99
CA HIS A 151 12.32 3.06 -4.54
C HIS A 151 13.66 3.11 -5.29
N PRO A 152 14.82 2.84 -4.66
CA PRO A 152 16.14 2.88 -5.32
C PRO A 152 16.21 2.12 -6.65
N SER A 153 15.62 0.91 -6.71
CA SER A 153 15.55 0.07 -7.91
C SER A 153 14.50 0.52 -8.96
N ALA A 154 13.74 1.59 -8.70
CA ALA A 154 12.74 2.09 -9.62
C ALA A 154 13.37 2.71 -10.86
N SER A 155 12.86 2.33 -12.03
CA SER A 155 13.27 2.92 -13.30
C SER A 155 12.86 4.40 -13.37
N PRO A 156 13.52 5.22 -14.20
CA PRO A 156 13.13 6.62 -14.39
C PRO A 156 11.66 6.79 -14.81
N GLY A 157 11.11 5.84 -15.57
CA GLY A 157 9.70 5.85 -15.94
C GLY A 157 8.77 5.64 -14.75
N LEU A 158 9.12 4.73 -13.84
CA LEU A 158 8.33 4.42 -12.65
C LEU A 158 8.33 5.60 -11.66
N ARG A 159 9.50 6.23 -11.45
CA ARG A 159 9.64 7.43 -10.60
C ARG A 159 8.79 8.61 -11.06
N ARG A 160 8.54 8.73 -12.37
CA ARG A 160 7.72 9.81 -12.94
C ARG A 160 6.22 9.56 -12.86
N LEU A 161 5.76 8.37 -12.46
CA LEU A 161 4.31 8.06 -12.44
C LEU A 161 3.55 8.96 -11.48
N ALA A 162 4.13 9.27 -10.31
CA ALA A 162 3.52 10.16 -9.34
C ALA A 162 3.18 11.53 -9.94
N SER A 163 4.12 12.14 -10.67
CA SER A 163 3.89 13.41 -11.38
C SER A 163 2.95 13.23 -12.58
N LYS A 164 3.11 12.14 -13.36
CA LYS A 164 2.31 11.87 -14.55
C LYS A 164 0.81 11.77 -14.23
N TYR A 165 0.47 11.14 -13.11
CA TYR A 165 -0.91 10.99 -12.68
C TYR A 165 -1.36 12.07 -11.70
N ALA A 166 -0.53 13.10 -11.46
CA ALA A 166 -0.80 14.15 -10.48
C ALA A 166 -1.23 13.59 -9.11
N MET A 167 -0.54 12.55 -8.64
CA MET A 167 -0.87 11.81 -7.41
C MET A 167 -1.06 12.70 -6.18
N PRO A 168 -0.23 13.76 -5.95
CA PRO A 168 -0.45 14.67 -4.83
C PRO A 168 -1.82 15.37 -4.87
N ALA A 169 -2.18 15.95 -6.02
CA ALA A 169 -3.45 16.64 -6.21
C ALA A 169 -4.64 15.69 -6.15
N TRP A 170 -4.47 14.47 -6.69
CA TRP A 170 -5.48 13.42 -6.64
C TRP A 170 -5.78 12.99 -5.19
N MET A 171 -4.74 12.65 -4.43
CA MET A 171 -4.82 12.30 -3.01
C MET A 171 -5.49 13.42 -2.20
N TRP A 172 -5.10 14.68 -2.45
CA TRP A 172 -5.73 15.82 -1.76
C TRP A 172 -7.23 15.88 -2.05
N ARG A 173 -7.61 15.89 -3.34
CA ARG A 173 -9.00 16.12 -3.74
C ARG A 173 -9.95 15.03 -3.27
N HIS A 174 -9.59 13.76 -3.44
CA HIS A 174 -10.49 12.62 -3.16
C HIS A 174 -10.18 11.91 -1.83
N GLY A 175 -8.95 12.01 -1.34
CA GLY A 175 -8.56 11.40 -0.07
C GLY A 175 -8.87 12.28 1.13
N ILE A 176 -8.73 13.60 1.00
CA ILE A 176 -8.76 14.53 2.14
C ILE A 176 -9.90 15.54 2.00
N HIS A 177 -9.88 16.33 0.93
CA HIS A 177 -10.76 17.49 0.79
C HIS A 177 -12.24 17.11 0.69
N SER A 178 -12.60 16.10 -0.12
CA SER A 178 -14.01 15.65 -0.24
C SER A 178 -14.60 15.23 1.10
N PHE A 179 -13.83 14.49 1.89
CA PHE A 179 -14.28 13.98 3.18
C PHE A 179 -14.32 15.08 4.26
N LEU A 180 -13.36 16.00 4.27
CA LEU A 180 -13.42 17.18 5.13
C LEU A 180 -14.65 18.02 4.85
N GLU A 181 -15.01 18.21 3.57
CA GLU A 181 -16.24 18.91 3.23
C GLU A 181 -17.48 18.14 3.71
N LEU A 182 -17.54 16.82 3.56
CA LEU A 182 -18.64 16.02 4.12
C LEU A 182 -18.76 16.23 5.64
N LEU A 183 -17.65 16.15 6.37
CA LEU A 183 -17.59 16.38 7.80
C LEU A 183 -18.06 17.80 8.16
N ARG A 184 -17.60 18.82 7.44
CA ARG A 184 -17.96 20.23 7.68
C ARG A 184 -19.46 20.48 7.51
N HIS A 185 -20.10 19.85 6.52
CA HIS A 185 -21.55 19.96 6.29
C HIS A 185 -22.40 19.31 7.39
N ARG A 186 -21.82 18.44 8.24
CA ARG A 186 -22.53 17.73 9.31
C ARG A 186 -22.24 18.28 10.72
N LEU A 187 -21.57 19.44 10.79
CA LEU A 187 -21.35 20.15 12.05
C LEU A 187 -22.68 20.60 12.68
N PRO A 188 -22.77 20.61 14.03
CA PRO A 188 -21.71 20.35 15.01
C PRO A 188 -21.49 18.85 15.33
N THR A 189 -22.29 17.95 14.76
CA THR A 189 -22.30 16.52 15.18
C THR A 189 -21.01 15.79 14.83
N SER A 190 -20.40 16.15 13.71
CA SER A 190 -19.17 15.55 13.20
C SER A 190 -17.89 16.14 13.80
N LEU A 191 -17.95 17.09 14.75
CA LEU A 191 -16.78 17.87 15.18
C LEU A 191 -15.61 16.99 15.66
N GLU A 192 -15.87 16.02 16.54
CA GLU A 192 -14.81 15.14 17.07
C GLU A 192 -14.20 14.24 15.97
N HIS A 193 -15.04 13.76 15.06
CA HIS A 193 -14.62 12.96 13.90
C HIS A 193 -13.79 13.81 12.92
N MET A 194 -14.19 15.06 12.72
CA MET A 194 -13.47 16.03 11.88
C MET A 194 -12.07 16.31 12.44
N LEU A 195 -11.96 16.59 13.74
CA LEU A 195 -10.66 16.79 14.39
C LEU A 195 -9.79 15.54 14.28
N THR A 196 -10.36 14.36 14.54
CA THR A 196 -9.65 13.08 14.40
C THR A 196 -9.09 12.89 12.99
N PHE A 197 -9.89 13.19 11.96
CA PHE A 197 -9.46 13.08 10.58
C PHE A 197 -8.41 14.12 10.19
N ILE A 198 -8.52 15.37 10.67
CA ILE A 198 -7.51 16.41 10.46
C ILE A 198 -6.16 15.96 11.03
N TYR A 199 -6.13 15.43 12.25
CA TYR A 199 -4.89 14.92 12.84
C TYR A 199 -4.28 13.78 12.03
N LEU A 200 -5.10 12.84 11.56
CA LEU A 200 -4.65 11.76 10.69
C LEU A 200 -4.06 12.28 9.38
N ALA A 201 -4.78 13.17 8.69
CA ALA A 201 -4.34 13.74 7.43
C ALA A 201 -3.06 14.56 7.59
N TYR A 202 -2.94 15.33 8.68
CA TYR A 202 -1.75 16.11 9.01
C TYR A 202 -0.53 15.20 9.23
N SER A 203 -0.70 14.11 10.01
CA SER A 203 0.36 13.11 10.20
C SER A 203 0.79 12.48 8.88
N MET A 204 -0.15 12.15 7.99
CA MET A 204 0.18 11.61 6.67
C MET A 204 0.93 12.62 5.79
N MET A 205 0.51 13.88 5.76
CA MET A 205 1.20 14.92 4.99
C MET A 205 2.61 15.18 5.53
N ALA A 206 2.79 15.16 6.85
CA ALA A 206 4.11 15.31 7.47
C ALA A 206 5.07 14.17 7.08
N VAL A 207 4.59 12.91 7.10
CA VAL A 207 5.40 11.76 6.65
C VAL A 207 5.77 11.89 5.17
N LEU A 208 4.84 12.33 4.31
CA LEU A 208 5.13 12.52 2.89
C LEU A 208 6.11 13.68 2.63
N TYR A 209 6.03 14.75 3.41
CA TYR A 209 6.99 15.84 3.39
C TYR A 209 8.40 15.36 3.69
N GLU A 210 8.58 14.49 4.70
CA GLU A 210 9.88 13.95 5.07
C GLU A 210 10.41 12.91 4.07
N THR A 211 9.54 12.10 3.49
CA THR A 211 9.93 10.91 2.71
C THR A 211 9.91 11.12 1.19
N VAL A 212 9.16 12.11 0.70
CA VAL A 212 8.96 12.37 -0.74
C VAL A 212 9.16 13.87 -1.03
N PRO A 213 10.41 14.38 -0.95
CA PRO A 213 10.71 15.80 -1.10
C PRO A 213 10.45 16.36 -2.51
N THR A 214 10.22 15.49 -3.50
CA THR A 214 9.92 15.90 -4.89
C THR A 214 8.67 16.80 -5.00
N PHE A 215 7.75 16.73 -4.04
CA PHE A 215 6.52 17.52 -4.03
C PHE A 215 6.41 18.41 -2.77
N GLU A 216 7.56 18.84 -2.23
CA GLU A 216 7.66 19.62 -0.99
C GLU A 216 6.67 20.79 -0.92
N ASP A 217 6.65 21.65 -1.95
CA ASP A 217 5.75 22.81 -2.02
C ASP A 217 4.27 22.40 -1.92
N THR A 218 3.89 21.30 -2.57
CA THR A 218 2.52 20.76 -2.50
C THR A 218 2.17 20.26 -1.11
N TRP A 219 3.11 19.60 -0.42
CA TRP A 219 2.88 19.13 0.94
C TRP A 219 2.75 20.29 1.93
N ILE A 220 3.56 21.34 1.79
CA ILE A 220 3.46 22.57 2.59
C ILE A 220 2.10 23.24 2.39
N GLU A 221 1.63 23.33 1.15
CA GLU A 221 0.30 23.89 0.83
C GLU A 221 -0.82 23.07 1.50
N CYS A 222 -0.81 21.74 1.33
CA CYS A 222 -1.77 20.83 1.96
C CYS A 222 -1.78 20.94 3.50
N LEU A 223 -0.60 21.04 4.13
CA LEU A 223 -0.47 21.23 5.58
C LEU A 223 -1.07 22.57 6.03
N GLY A 224 -0.82 23.63 5.26
CA GLY A 224 -1.43 24.95 5.49
C GLY A 224 -2.95 24.91 5.34
N ASP A 225 -3.48 24.22 4.32
CA ASP A 225 -4.91 24.03 4.10
C ASP A 225 -5.56 23.26 5.26
N LEU A 226 -4.95 22.17 5.73
CA LEU A 226 -5.41 21.44 6.91
C LEU A 226 -5.45 22.32 8.16
N GLY A 227 -4.45 23.19 8.34
CA GLY A 227 -4.39 24.12 9.46
C GLY A 227 -5.58 25.10 9.52
N ARG A 228 -6.23 25.39 8.40
CA ARG A 228 -7.41 26.28 8.34
C ARG A 228 -8.72 25.61 8.76
N TYR A 229 -8.76 24.28 8.85
CA TYR A 229 -9.93 23.52 9.28
C TYR A 229 -10.01 23.32 10.80
N ARG A 230 -8.95 23.67 11.55
CA ARG A 230 -8.87 23.58 13.00
C ARG A 230 -9.41 24.84 13.68
#